data_AF-A0A392NCB9-F1
#
_entry.id   AF-A0A392NCB9-F1
#
_cell.length_a   1.000
_cell.length_b   1.000
_cell.length_c   1.000
_cell.angle_alpha   90.00
_cell.angle_beta   90.00
_cell.angle_gamma   90.00
#
_symmetry.space_group_name_H-M   'P 1'
#
loop_
_entity.id
_entity.type
_entity.pdbx_description
1 polymer ?
#
loop_
_entity_poly.entity_id
_entity_poly.type
_entity_poly.pdbx_seq_one_letter_code
_entity_poly.pdbx_strand_id
1 'polypeptide(L)'
;MESNVIHNLTPGRLKQTHIPNILHYPEPLSFNRNECAPNPVMFFAILSNQRSGSGWFETLLNSHINVSSNGEIFSVKERRQNASSVLQTLDRVYNLDWLSSASKNECSAAVGFKWMLNQ
;
A
#
# COMPACT_ATOMS: atom_id res chain seq x y z
N MET A 1 9.30 37.52 25.33
CA MET A 1 7.88 37.54 24.96
C MET A 1 7.83 37.58 23.46
N GLU A 2 7.64 36.44 22.82
CA GLU A 2 7.22 36.34 21.42
C GLU A 2 6.74 34.92 21.14
N SER A 3 5.74 34.85 20.29
CA SER A 3 4.53 34.04 20.42
C SER A 3 4.54 32.75 19.61
N ASN A 4 3.86 31.73 20.16
CA ASN A 4 3.38 30.54 19.46
C ASN A 4 2.62 30.90 18.17
N VAL A 5 2.97 30.28 17.04
CA VAL A 5 2.04 30.11 15.92
C VAL A 5 2.13 28.66 15.42
N ILE A 6 1.15 27.87 15.84
CA ILE A 6 0.83 26.55 15.29
C ILE A 6 0.25 26.80 13.90
N HIS A 7 1.00 26.47 12.84
CA HIS A 7 0.42 26.34 11.50
C HIS A 7 0.09 24.88 11.22
N ASN A 8 -1.17 24.55 11.48
CA ASN A 8 -1.86 23.40 10.91
C ASN A 8 -1.72 23.44 9.38
N LEU A 9 -0.95 22.52 8.81
CA LEU A 9 -0.91 22.28 7.37
C LEU A 9 -1.56 20.92 7.07
N THR A 10 -2.81 20.99 6.60
CA THR A 10 -3.50 19.95 5.85
C THR A 10 -2.56 19.25 4.85
N PRO A 11 -2.60 17.91 4.69
CA PRO A 11 -1.73 17.21 3.74
C PRO A 11 -2.33 17.30 2.33
N GLY A 12 -2.46 18.51 1.82
CA GLY A 12 -2.72 18.78 0.41
C GLY A 12 -1.40 18.92 -0.32
N ARG A 13 -0.91 17.80 -0.89
CA ARG A 13 0.02 17.75 -2.03
C ARG A 13 1.08 18.88 -2.05
N LEU A 14 1.96 18.90 -1.06
CA LEU A 14 3.11 19.82 -1.09
C LEU A 14 4.04 19.41 -2.24
N LYS A 15 4.30 20.39 -3.11
CA LYS A 15 5.28 20.29 -4.20
C LYS A 15 6.62 19.85 -3.63
N GLN A 16 7.11 18.75 -4.20
CA GLN A 16 8.40 18.14 -3.94
C GLN A 16 9.52 19.05 -4.42
N THR A 17 9.92 20.01 -3.59
CA THR A 17 11.15 20.79 -3.79
C THR A 17 11.85 20.90 -2.45
N HIS A 18 13.04 20.30 -2.36
CA HIS A 18 13.85 20.01 -1.17
C HIS A 18 13.45 18.78 -0.33
N ILE A 19 13.63 17.59 -0.89
CA ILE A 19 13.92 16.39 -0.08
C ILE A 19 15.45 16.25 -0.08
N PRO A 20 16.15 16.36 1.08
CA PRO A 20 17.56 16.01 1.13
C PRO A 20 17.66 14.53 0.76
N ASN A 21 18.42 14.20 -0.30
CA ASN A 21 18.69 12.85 -0.81
C ASN A 21 18.29 11.70 0.13
N ILE A 22 17.00 11.33 0.16
CA ILE A 22 16.56 10.05 0.70
C ILE A 22 16.85 9.08 -0.44
N LEU A 23 18.13 8.74 -0.57
CA LEU A 23 18.65 7.87 -1.62
C LEU A 23 18.18 6.41 -1.39
N HIS A 24 17.84 6.06 -0.15
CA HIS A 24 17.39 4.73 0.25
C HIS A 24 16.27 4.80 1.30
N TYR A 25 15.33 3.84 1.23
CA TYR A 25 14.35 3.62 2.29
C TYR A 25 15.08 3.27 3.59
N PRO A 26 14.62 3.76 4.76
CA PRO A 26 15.17 3.32 6.03
C PRO A 26 14.88 1.83 6.22
N GLU A 27 15.90 1.06 6.59
CA GLU A 27 15.76 -0.35 6.95
C GLU A 27 15.01 -0.42 8.29
N PRO A 28 13.77 -0.93 8.32
CA PRO A 28 12.95 -0.87 9.52
C PRO A 28 13.31 -2.01 10.48
N LEU A 29 13.40 -1.70 11.77
CA LEU A 29 13.71 -2.65 12.84
C LEU A 29 12.46 -3.41 13.30
N SER A 30 11.31 -2.76 13.26
CA SER A 30 10.03 -3.29 13.77
C SER A 30 9.00 -3.57 12.68
N PHE A 31 9.27 -3.15 11.44
CA PHE A 31 8.34 -3.17 10.30
C PHE A 31 6.99 -2.49 10.60
N ASN A 32 6.95 -1.64 11.63
CA ASN A 32 5.74 -0.95 12.03
C ASN A 32 5.49 0.23 11.08
N ARG A 33 4.23 0.47 10.71
CA ARG A 33 3.81 1.61 9.88
C ARG A 33 4.31 2.95 10.43
N ASN A 34 4.40 3.09 11.76
CA ASN A 34 4.90 4.32 12.39
C ASN A 34 6.38 4.60 12.09
N GLU A 35 7.19 3.56 11.89
CA GLU A 35 8.60 3.66 11.50
C GLU A 35 8.74 4.12 10.04
N CYS A 36 7.79 3.70 9.19
CA CYS A 36 7.72 4.04 7.77
C CYS A 36 6.85 5.27 7.46
N ALA A 37 6.29 5.95 8.48
CA ALA A 37 5.35 7.07 8.33
C ALA A 37 5.83 8.26 7.46
N PRO A 38 7.15 8.58 7.37
CA PRO A 38 7.63 9.64 6.49
C PRO A 38 7.48 9.32 5.00
N ASN A 39 7.32 8.04 4.63
CA ASN A 39 7.25 7.60 3.25
C ASN A 39 5.78 7.49 2.81
N PRO A 40 5.36 8.26 1.78
CA PRO A 40 4.00 8.13 1.27
C PRO A 40 3.81 6.76 0.61
N VAL A 41 2.74 6.06 0.98
CA VAL A 41 2.36 4.77 0.39
C VAL A 41 1.37 5.01 -0.75
N MET A 42 1.69 4.52 -1.95
CA MET A 42 0.81 4.57 -3.11
C MET A 42 -0.09 3.33 -3.15
N PHE A 43 -1.39 3.54 -3.37
CA PHE A 43 -2.35 2.45 -3.50
C PHE A 43 -2.60 2.09 -4.96
N PHE A 44 -2.65 0.79 -5.27
CA PHE A 44 -2.99 0.30 -6.60
C PHE A 44 -3.94 -0.90 -6.56
N ALA A 45 -4.58 -1.19 -7.68
CA ALA A 45 -5.36 -2.38 -7.90
C ALA A 45 -5.11 -2.92 -9.31
N ILE A 46 -4.89 -4.23 -9.43
CA ILE A 46 -4.79 -4.92 -10.71
C ILE A 46 -6.18 -5.47 -11.03
N LEU A 47 -6.92 -4.76 -11.88
CA LEU A 47 -8.21 -5.20 -12.39
C LEU A 47 -7.98 -5.99 -13.68
N SER A 48 -8.40 -7.25 -13.71
CA SER A 48 -8.19 -8.09 -14.88
C SER A 48 -9.23 -9.22 -14.99
N ASN A 49 -9.09 -10.04 -16.03
CA ASN A 49 -9.82 -11.29 -16.20
C ASN A 49 -8.90 -12.50 -15.94
N GLN A 50 -9.50 -13.69 -15.77
CA GLN A 50 -8.74 -14.94 -15.67
C GLN A 50 -7.87 -15.19 -16.91
N ARG A 51 -6.66 -15.75 -16.71
CA ARG A 51 -5.68 -16.10 -17.78
C ARG A 51 -5.21 -14.92 -18.65
N SER A 52 -5.23 -13.71 -18.11
CA SER A 52 -4.75 -12.47 -18.74
C SER A 52 -3.25 -12.18 -18.58
N GLY A 53 -2.52 -13.02 -17.83
CA GLY A 53 -1.13 -12.74 -17.45
C GLY A 53 -0.98 -11.87 -16.19
N SER A 54 -2.07 -11.50 -15.53
CA SER A 54 -2.05 -10.68 -14.31
C SER A 54 -1.27 -11.31 -13.15
N GLY A 55 -1.17 -12.64 -13.08
CA GLY A 55 -0.31 -13.33 -12.10
C GLY A 55 1.18 -13.09 -12.32
N TRP A 56 1.65 -13.08 -13.58
CA TRP A 56 3.04 -12.77 -13.89
C TRP A 56 3.36 -11.30 -13.59
N PHE A 57 2.45 -10.39 -13.93
CA PHE A 57 2.58 -8.97 -13.62
C PHE A 57 2.64 -8.72 -12.11
N GLU A 58 1.81 -9.41 -11.34
CA GLU A 58 1.86 -9.39 -9.88
C GLU A 58 3.20 -9.90 -9.34
N THR A 59 3.72 -11.02 -9.85
CA THR A 59 5.07 -11.52 -9.47
C THR A 59 6.15 -10.50 -9.80
N LEU A 60 6.07 -9.82 -10.95
CA LEU A 60 7.00 -8.77 -11.32
C LEU A 60 6.95 -7.61 -10.32
N LEU A 61 5.77 -7.14 -9.93
CA LEU A 61 5.63 -6.08 -8.93
C LEU A 61 6.21 -6.50 -7.58
N ASN A 62 5.92 -7.72 -7.13
CA ASN A 62 6.41 -8.27 -5.87
C ASN A 62 7.93 -8.57 -5.87
N SER A 63 8.61 -8.50 -7.02
CA SER A 63 10.07 -8.59 -7.08
C SER A 63 10.77 -7.32 -6.56
N HIS A 64 10.05 -6.20 -6.48
CA HIS A 64 10.58 -4.94 -5.97
C HIS A 64 10.41 -4.86 -4.45
N ILE A 65 11.49 -4.56 -3.74
CA ILE A 65 11.57 -4.56 -2.26
C ILE A 65 10.51 -3.68 -1.56
N ASN A 66 10.13 -2.55 -2.16
CA ASN A 66 9.14 -1.62 -1.59
C ASN A 66 7.75 -1.72 -2.25
N VAL A 67 7.46 -2.74 -3.05
CA VAL A 67 6.13 -2.90 -3.69
C VAL A 67 5.51 -4.21 -3.24
N SER A 68 4.23 -4.17 -2.85
CA SER A 68 3.50 -5.36 -2.42
C SER A 68 2.11 -5.45 -3.06
N SER A 69 1.87 -6.56 -3.75
CA SER A 69 0.56 -7.01 -4.24
C SER A 69 0.11 -8.22 -3.43
N ASN A 70 -1.11 -8.15 -2.88
CA ASN A 70 -1.67 -9.13 -1.94
C ASN A 70 -2.53 -10.23 -2.58
N GLY A 71 -2.39 -10.49 -3.88
CA GLY A 71 -3.14 -11.53 -4.57
C GLY A 71 -4.61 -11.20 -4.78
N GLU A 72 -5.38 -12.24 -5.06
CA GLU A 72 -6.82 -12.18 -5.30
C GLU A 72 -7.60 -12.12 -3.98
N ILE A 73 -7.45 -11.03 -3.23
CA ILE A 73 -8.08 -10.86 -1.91
C ILE A 73 -9.61 -11.01 -1.96
N PHE A 74 -10.24 -10.67 -3.08
CA PHE A 74 -11.68 -10.74 -3.30
C PHE A 74 -12.15 -12.08 -3.89
N SER A 75 -11.28 -13.07 -4.06
CA SER A 75 -11.67 -14.46 -4.44
C SER A 75 -12.66 -15.09 -3.46
N VAL A 76 -12.58 -14.70 -2.18
CA VAL A 76 -13.51 -15.12 -1.13
C VAL A 76 -14.81 -14.32 -1.24
N LYS A 77 -15.93 -15.02 -1.47
CA LYS A 77 -17.25 -14.42 -1.66
C LYS A 77 -17.62 -13.45 -0.54
N GLU A 78 -17.41 -13.82 0.72
CA GLU A 78 -17.71 -13.02 1.91
C GLU A 78 -17.13 -11.60 1.88
N ARG A 79 -15.92 -11.45 1.34
CA ARG A 79 -15.25 -10.14 1.25
C ARG A 79 -15.91 -9.22 0.21
N ARG A 80 -16.61 -9.79 -0.77
CA ARG A 80 -17.30 -9.07 -1.85
C ARG A 80 -18.84 -9.15 -1.79
N GLN A 81 -19.42 -9.62 -0.68
CA GLN A 81 -20.87 -9.79 -0.55
C GLN A 81 -21.64 -8.47 -0.57
N ASN A 82 -21.06 -7.38 -0.04
CA ASN A 82 -21.66 -6.05 -0.04
C ASN A 82 -20.59 -4.93 0.01
N ALA A 83 -21.01 -3.68 -0.16
CA ALA A 83 -20.09 -2.53 -0.13
C ALA A 83 -19.35 -2.40 1.20
N SER A 84 -20.00 -2.72 2.34
CA SER A 84 -19.37 -2.66 3.65
C SER A 84 -18.26 -3.69 3.82
N SER A 85 -18.46 -4.93 3.35
CA SER A 85 -17.44 -5.99 3.40
C SER A 85 -16.24 -5.65 2.52
N VAL A 86 -16.49 -5.01 1.35
CA VAL A 86 -15.43 -4.52 0.46
C VAL A 86 -14.61 -3.45 1.16
N LEU A 87 -15.26 -2.43 1.73
CA LEU A 87 -14.56 -1.34 2.45
C LEU A 87 -13.76 -1.85 3.64
N GLN A 88 -14.30 -2.76 4.45
CA GLN A 88 -13.57 -3.39 5.56
C GLN A 88 -12.35 -4.18 5.08
N THR A 89 -12.44 -4.84 3.92
CA THR A 89 -11.31 -5.57 3.35
C THR A 89 -10.25 -4.61 2.85
N LEU A 90 -10.65 -3.54 2.15
CA LEU A 90 -9.73 -2.49 1.67
C LEU A 90 -9.01 -1.78 2.82
N ASP A 91 -9.71 -1.49 3.91
CA ASP A 91 -9.14 -0.88 5.11
C ASP A 91 -7.99 -1.72 5.68
N ARG A 92 -8.18 -3.05 5.82
CA ARG A 92 -7.11 -3.96 6.24
C ARG A 92 -5.91 -4.01 5.29
N VAL A 93 -6.17 -3.97 3.97
CA VAL A 93 -5.10 -4.02 2.97
C VAL A 93 -4.27 -2.74 2.98
N TYR A 94 -4.92 -1.58 3.04
CA TYR A 94 -4.26 -0.28 2.97
C TYR A 94 -3.69 0.20 4.31
N ASN A 95 -4.17 -0.33 5.43
CA ASN A 95 -3.52 -0.16 6.74
C ASN A 95 -2.31 -1.09 6.95
N LEU A 96 -1.97 -1.92 5.95
CA LEU A 96 -0.86 -2.89 5.99
C LEU A 96 -1.08 -4.06 6.98
N ASP A 97 -2.28 -4.19 7.54
CA ASP A 97 -2.71 -5.27 8.45
C ASP A 97 -2.86 -6.62 7.73
N TRP A 98 -2.79 -6.61 6.40
CA TRP A 98 -2.89 -7.82 5.58
C TRP A 98 -1.59 -8.61 5.59
N LEU A 99 -1.48 -9.62 6.46
CA LEU A 99 -0.37 -10.57 6.49
C LEU A 99 -0.49 -11.53 5.29
N SER A 100 0.29 -11.30 4.25
CA SER A 100 0.43 -12.23 3.12
C SER A 100 1.87 -12.75 3.04
N SER A 101 2.08 -13.78 2.23
CA SER A 101 3.39 -14.42 2.03
C SER A 101 4.43 -13.52 1.34
N ALA A 102 4.06 -12.30 0.90
CA ALA A 102 5.02 -11.34 0.38
C ALA A 102 5.95 -10.90 1.52
N SER A 103 7.25 -11.14 1.39
CA SER A 103 8.24 -10.84 2.44
C SER A 103 8.24 -9.35 2.78
N LYS A 104 7.71 -9.00 3.96
CA LYS A 104 7.64 -7.62 4.47
C LYS A 104 8.91 -7.30 5.27
N ASN A 105 10.05 -7.36 4.60
CA ASN A 105 11.33 -7.02 5.23
C ASN A 105 11.71 -5.55 5.02
N GLU A 106 10.80 -4.70 4.52
CA GLU A 106 11.08 -3.30 4.22
C GLU A 106 9.83 -2.42 4.30
N CYS A 107 10.04 -1.10 4.40
CA CYS A 107 8.96 -0.12 4.26
C CYS A 107 8.34 -0.19 2.85
N SER A 108 7.00 -0.26 2.77
CA SER A 108 6.29 -0.31 1.49
C SER A 108 6.11 1.09 0.90
N ALA A 109 6.51 1.27 -0.36
CA ALA A 109 6.26 2.44 -1.19
C ALA A 109 4.91 2.35 -1.92
N ALA A 110 4.51 1.12 -2.29
CA ALA A 110 3.24 0.88 -2.97
C ALA A 110 2.60 -0.43 -2.50
N VAL A 111 1.29 -0.38 -2.26
CA VAL A 111 0.50 -1.53 -1.81
C VAL A 111 -0.76 -1.66 -2.64
N GLY A 112 -1.05 -2.89 -3.04
CA GLY A 112 -2.24 -3.19 -3.80
C GLY A 112 -2.68 -4.63 -3.70
N PHE A 113 -3.62 -4.96 -4.57
CA PHE A 113 -4.19 -6.28 -4.69
C PHE A 113 -4.62 -6.50 -6.13
N LYS A 114 -4.99 -7.75 -6.41
CA LYS A 114 -5.57 -8.15 -7.69
C LYS A 114 -7.04 -8.49 -7.53
N TRP A 115 -7.87 -8.08 -8.49
CA TRP A 115 -9.28 -8.44 -8.52
C TRP A 115 -9.65 -8.90 -9.94
N MET A 116 -10.09 -10.14 -10.03
CA MET A 116 -10.67 -10.70 -11.24
C MET A 116 -12.12 -10.22 -11.41
N LEU A 117 -12.44 -9.57 -12.52
CA LEU A 117 -13.77 -9.00 -12.77
C LEU A 117 -14.85 -10.05 -13.02
N ASN A 118 -14.45 -11.25 -13.43
CA ASN A 118 -15.34 -12.35 -13.81
C ASN A 118 -15.20 -13.59 -12.90
N GLN A 119 -15.01 -13.34 -11.60
CA GLN A 119 -14.67 -14.35 -10.60
C GLN A 119 -15.87 -15.03 -9.93
#